data_AF-A0A6A8ATU5-F1
#
_entry.id   AF-A0A6A8ATU5-F1
#
_cell.length_a   1.000
_cell.length_b   1.000
_cell.length_c   1.000
_cell.angle_alpha   90.00
_cell.angle_beta   90.00
_cell.angle_gamma   90.00
#
_symmetry.space_group_name_H-M   'P 1'
#
loop_
_entity.id
_entity.type
_entity.pdbx_description
1 polymer ?
#
loop_
_entity_poly.entity_id
_entity_poly.type
_entity_poly.pdbx_seq_one_letter_code
_entity_poly.pdbx_strand_id
1 'polypeptide(L)'
;MMKGQIGGIEMGIDEEFNEYYGIDPDYKRYDSRAYYELRRAKMTEEEVRKPRPRYNNLEGMAERMRKNLPGYSIVDYAFKDAAGTCENAPDGSSGMNKGYYSWSSLGHGRKPPSIPAWDAPP
;
A
#
# COMPACT_ATOMS: atom_id res chain seq x y z
N MET A 1 12.50 -16.73 39.86
CA MET A 1 12.83 -15.34 39.49
C MET A 1 14.34 -15.22 39.41
N MET A 2 14.88 -14.93 38.23
CA MET A 2 16.31 -14.59 38.07
C MET A 2 16.39 -13.19 37.48
N LYS A 3 17.01 -12.27 38.22
CA LYS A 3 17.33 -10.93 37.72
C LYS A 3 18.69 -11.00 37.02
N GLY A 4 18.70 -10.84 35.70
CA GLY A 4 19.91 -10.59 34.92
C GLY A 4 20.04 -9.09 34.67
N GLN A 5 21.19 -8.51 34.99
CA GLN A 5 21.47 -7.08 34.85
C GLN A 5 22.49 -6.89 33.73
N ILE A 6 22.13 -6.18 32.66
CA ILE A 6 23.07 -5.73 31.64
C ILE A 6 22.87 -4.22 31.48
N GLY A 7 23.94 -3.45 31.70
CA GLY A 7 24.08 -2.12 31.08
C GLY A 7 23.30 -0.95 31.69
N GLY A 8 22.87 -1.00 32.96
CA GLY A 8 22.48 0.21 33.70
C GLY A 8 21.21 0.93 33.22
N ILE A 9 20.40 0.30 32.36
CA ILE A 9 19.04 0.76 32.05
C ILE A 9 18.09 -0.19 32.76
N GLU A 10 17.41 0.30 33.80
CA GLU A 10 16.23 -0.37 34.34
C GLU A 10 15.14 -0.31 33.28
N MET A 11 15.09 -1.33 32.42
CA MET A 11 13.91 -1.60 31.62
C MET A 11 12.85 -2.08 32.61
N GLY A 12 11.96 -1.19 33.03
CA GLY A 12 10.73 -1.57 33.71
C GLY A 12 9.91 -2.42 32.76
N ILE A 13 10.11 -3.73 32.78
CA ILE A 13 9.24 -4.71 32.14
C ILE A 13 8.11 -4.99 33.14
N ASP A 14 7.34 -3.95 33.48
CA ASP A 14 6.18 -4.04 34.37
C ASP A 14 4.88 -3.62 33.65
N GLU A 15 4.89 -3.55 32.32
CA GLU A 15 3.66 -3.41 31.54
C GLU A 15 3.36 -4.74 30.85
N GLU A 16 2.33 -5.43 31.34
CA GLU A 16 1.66 -6.50 30.61
C GLU A 16 1.33 -5.97 29.21
N PHE A 17 1.80 -6.65 28.17
CA PHE A 17 1.46 -6.30 26.79
C PHE A 17 -0.07 -6.36 26.63
N ASN A 18 -0.71 -5.19 26.64
CA ASN A 18 -2.15 -5.04 26.52
C ASN A 18 -2.47 -4.65 25.08
N GLU A 19 -3.04 -5.57 24.29
CA GLU A 19 -3.43 -5.32 22.88
C GLU A 19 -4.49 -4.22 22.73
N TYR A 20 -5.07 -3.76 23.83
CA TYR A 20 -6.00 -2.66 23.86
C TYR A 20 -5.24 -1.32 23.82
N TYR A 21 -5.05 -0.82 22.61
CA TYR A 21 -4.73 0.58 22.38
C TYR A 21 -5.84 1.45 22.98
N GLY A 22 -5.49 2.56 23.64
CA GLY A 22 -6.48 3.56 24.06
C GLY A 22 -7.17 4.13 22.83
N ILE A 23 -8.45 3.77 22.62
CA ILE A 23 -9.26 4.28 21.52
C ILE A 23 -10.03 5.50 22.03
N ASP A 24 -9.95 6.60 21.29
CA ASP A 24 -10.78 7.79 21.50
C ASP A 24 -12.28 7.38 21.40
N PRO A 25 -13.14 7.69 22.40
CA PRO A 25 -14.56 7.36 22.34
C PRO A 25 -15.29 7.95 21.13
N ASP A 26 -14.76 9.02 20.55
CA ASP A 26 -15.30 9.67 19.35
C ASP A 26 -14.65 9.17 18.04
N TYR A 27 -13.80 8.15 18.11
CA TYR A 27 -13.12 7.62 16.93
C TYR A 27 -14.12 7.08 15.91
N LYS A 28 -14.09 7.67 14.71
CA LYS A 28 -14.79 7.16 13.53
C LYS A 28 -13.81 6.52 12.59
N ARG A 29 -14.13 5.30 12.13
CA ARG A 29 -13.34 4.62 11.10
C ARG A 29 -13.25 5.51 9.86
N TYR A 30 -12.04 5.70 9.37
CA TYR A 30 -11.80 6.50 8.17
C TYR A 30 -12.54 5.92 6.96
N ASP A 31 -13.36 6.76 6.30
CA ASP A 31 -13.99 6.44 5.04
C ASP A 31 -13.28 7.17 3.88
N SER A 32 -12.52 6.40 3.11
CA SER A 32 -11.81 6.88 1.93
C SER A 32 -12.74 7.51 0.88
N ARG A 33 -13.99 7.03 0.73
CA ARG A 33 -14.92 7.54 -0.28
C ARG A 33 -15.39 8.94 0.08
N ALA A 34 -15.85 9.12 1.31
CA ALA A 34 -16.24 10.42 1.85
C ALA A 34 -15.09 11.44 1.73
N TYR A 35 -13.85 11.03 2.02
CA TYR A 35 -12.68 11.89 1.82
C TYR A 35 -12.51 12.35 0.37
N TYR A 36 -12.57 11.43 -0.61
CA TYR A 36 -12.40 11.79 -2.01
C TYR A 36 -13.56 12.63 -2.56
N GLU A 37 -14.78 12.42 -2.08
CA GLU A 37 -15.95 13.24 -2.41
C GLU A 37 -15.80 14.68 -1.90
N LEU A 38 -15.44 14.85 -0.62
CA LEU A 38 -15.16 16.16 -0.03
C LEU A 38 -14.00 16.88 -0.74
N ARG A 39 -12.96 16.13 -1.13
CA ARG A 39 -11.84 16.67 -1.88
C ARG A 39 -12.26 17.11 -3.28
N ARG A 40 -13.12 16.35 -3.96
CA ARG A 40 -13.65 16.67 -5.29
C ARG A 40 -14.57 17.89 -5.25
N ALA A 41 -15.39 18.03 -4.22
CA ALA A 41 -16.26 19.20 -4.03
C ALA A 41 -15.49 20.53 -3.88
N LYS A 42 -14.22 20.47 -3.47
CA LYS A 42 -13.34 21.65 -3.33
C LYS A 42 -12.56 21.99 -4.60
N MET A 43 -12.61 21.15 -5.64
CA MET A 43 -11.90 21.40 -6.91
C MET A 43 -12.78 22.20 -7.86
N THR A 44 -12.15 23.05 -8.67
CA THR A 44 -12.86 23.72 -9.76
C THR A 44 -13.17 22.73 -10.89
N GLU A 45 -14.19 23.03 -11.70
CA GLU A 45 -14.58 22.18 -12.83
C GLU A 45 -13.43 21.99 -13.85
N GLU A 46 -12.59 23.02 -14.00
CA GLU A 46 -11.40 22.98 -14.84
C GLU A 46 -10.32 22.05 -14.27
N GLU A 47 -10.09 22.03 -12.96
CA GLU A 47 -9.14 21.14 -12.29
C GLU A 47 -9.57 19.67 -12.29
N VAL A 48 -10.88 19.42 -12.31
CA VAL A 48 -11.44 18.07 -12.47
C VAL A 48 -11.31 17.60 -13.91
N ARG A 49 -11.49 18.51 -14.88
CA ARG A 49 -11.46 18.20 -16.31
C ARG A 49 -10.06 18.08 -16.89
N LYS A 50 -9.09 18.88 -16.42
CA LYS A 50 -7.70 18.76 -16.87
C LYS A 50 -7.09 17.50 -16.26
N PRO A 51 -6.64 16.52 -17.08
CA PRO A 51 -5.91 15.38 -16.56
C PRO A 51 -4.65 15.92 -15.88
N ARG A 52 -4.57 15.78 -14.56
CA ARG A 52 -3.37 16.20 -13.83
C ARG A 52 -2.17 15.44 -14.41
N PRO A 53 -1.01 16.08 -14.56
CA PRO A 53 0.23 15.42 -14.97
C PRO A 53 0.63 14.37 -13.92
N ARG A 54 0.10 13.15 -14.06
CA ARG A 54 0.35 12.02 -13.17
C ARG A 54 1.67 11.38 -13.53
N TYR A 55 2.25 10.63 -12.59
CA TYR A 55 3.47 9.86 -12.87
C TYR A 55 3.30 8.97 -14.13
N ASN A 56 2.14 8.33 -14.26
CA ASN A 56 1.88 7.31 -15.28
C ASN A 56 1.28 7.85 -16.61
N ASN A 57 1.27 9.16 -16.87
CA ASN A 57 0.80 9.70 -18.16
C ASN A 57 1.91 10.41 -18.93
N LEU A 58 1.87 10.31 -20.26
CA LEU A 58 2.92 10.82 -21.15
C LEU A 58 3.11 12.33 -21.03
N GLU A 59 2.02 13.09 -20.82
CA GLU A 59 2.07 14.53 -20.66
C GLU A 59 2.82 14.94 -19.39
N GLY A 60 2.53 14.32 -18.25
CA GLY A 60 3.23 14.60 -17.00
C GLY A 60 4.67 14.09 -17.00
N MET A 61 4.93 12.96 -17.67
CA MET A 61 6.29 12.47 -17.91
C MET A 61 7.11 13.49 -18.70
N ALA A 62 6.58 13.97 -19.84
CA ALA A 62 7.22 14.97 -20.66
C ALA A 62 7.45 16.29 -19.91
N GLU A 63 6.48 16.73 -19.10
CA GLU A 63 6.63 17.93 -18.27
C GLU A 63 7.78 17.80 -17.28
N ARG A 64 7.89 16.68 -16.55
CA ARG A 64 8.95 16.48 -15.55
C ARG A 64 10.33 16.31 -16.19
N MET A 65 10.39 15.67 -17.35
CA MET A 65 11.61 15.60 -18.17
C MET A 65 12.06 16.98 -18.64
N ARG A 66 11.14 17.80 -19.17
CA ARG A 66 11.45 19.18 -19.61
C ARG A 66 11.93 20.06 -18.46
N LYS A 67 11.41 19.84 -17.25
CA LYS A 67 11.86 20.53 -16.04
C LYS A 67 13.19 20.03 -15.49
N ASN A 68 13.81 19.02 -16.12
CA ASN A 68 15.07 18.41 -15.71
C ASN A 68 15.09 18.01 -14.22
N LEU A 69 13.97 17.47 -13.74
CA LEU A 69 13.87 17.04 -12.34
C LEU A 69 14.67 15.74 -12.13
N PRO A 70 15.45 15.61 -11.05
CA PRO A 70 16.18 14.39 -10.75
C PRO A 70 15.20 13.23 -10.51
N GLY A 71 15.52 12.04 -11.05
CA GLY A 71 14.68 10.84 -10.94
C GLY A 71 13.51 10.76 -11.93
N TYR A 72 13.48 11.61 -12.96
CA TYR A 72 12.44 11.62 -13.99
C TYR A 72 12.99 11.49 -15.42
N SER A 73 14.18 10.91 -15.59
CA SER A 73 14.71 10.55 -16.90
C SER A 73 13.95 9.36 -17.50
N ILE A 74 14.12 9.12 -18.79
CA ILE A 74 13.51 7.96 -19.46
C ILE A 74 13.96 6.63 -18.83
N VAL A 75 15.20 6.58 -18.33
CA VAL A 75 15.75 5.40 -17.66
C VAL A 75 15.09 5.18 -16.30
N ASP A 76 14.82 6.25 -15.54
CA ASP A 76 14.12 6.16 -14.25
C ASP A 76 12.69 5.62 -14.43
N TYR A 77 12.00 6.10 -15.47
CA TYR A 77 10.67 5.59 -15.83
C TYR A 77 10.71 4.11 -16.23
N ALA A 78 11.66 3.71 -17.08
CA ALA A 78 11.81 2.32 -17.48
C ALA A 78 12.14 1.40 -16.28
N PHE A 79 13.02 1.86 -15.37
CA PHE A 79 13.34 1.14 -14.15
C PHE A 79 12.11 0.97 -13.24
N LYS A 80 11.36 2.05 -13.01
CA LYS A 80 10.12 2.01 -12.22
C LYS A 80 9.14 1.03 -12.85
N ASP A 81 8.90 1.10 -14.16
CA ASP A 81 7.90 0.25 -14.81
C ASP A 81 8.32 -1.23 -14.76
N ALA A 82 9.62 -1.53 -14.89
CA ALA A 82 10.15 -2.87 -14.65
C ALA A 82 9.95 -3.31 -13.19
N ALA A 83 10.21 -2.45 -12.22
CA ALA A 83 9.99 -2.76 -10.80
C ALA A 83 8.50 -3.00 -10.48
N GLY A 84 7.60 -2.27 -11.13
CA GLY A 84 6.15 -2.34 -10.93
C GLY A 84 5.44 -3.49 -11.66
N THR A 85 6.18 -4.41 -12.29
CA THR A 85 5.60 -5.50 -13.12
C THR A 85 4.60 -6.37 -12.35
N CYS A 86 4.74 -6.49 -11.03
CA CYS A 86 3.83 -7.26 -10.17
C CYS A 86 2.80 -6.41 -9.40
N GLU A 87 2.75 -5.09 -9.61
CA GLU A 87 1.82 -4.22 -8.87
C GLU A 87 0.38 -4.31 -9.38
N ASN A 88 0.22 -4.52 -10.69
CA ASN A 88 -1.07 -4.67 -11.34
C ASN A 88 -1.19 -6.10 -11.89
N ALA A 89 -2.38 -6.67 -11.81
CA ALA A 89 -2.64 -7.95 -12.47
C ALA A 89 -2.50 -7.82 -14.00
N PRO A 90 -2.34 -8.94 -14.72
CA PRO A 90 -2.16 -8.92 -16.19
C PRO A 90 -3.30 -8.24 -16.95
N ASP A 91 -4.50 -8.17 -16.37
CA ASP A 91 -5.68 -7.46 -16.88
C ASP A 91 -5.69 -5.96 -16.55
N GLY A 92 -4.64 -5.45 -15.92
CA GLY A 92 -4.51 -4.06 -15.47
C GLY A 92 -5.29 -3.76 -14.19
N SER A 93 -5.90 -4.75 -13.54
CA SER A 93 -6.65 -4.53 -12.30
C SER A 93 -5.72 -4.35 -11.09
N SER A 94 -6.12 -3.42 -10.22
CA SER A 94 -5.45 -3.15 -8.94
C SER A 94 -6.44 -2.66 -7.88
N GLY A 95 -6.02 -2.75 -6.62
CA GLY A 95 -6.81 -2.37 -5.45
C GLY A 95 -7.48 -3.53 -4.73
N MET A 96 -8.22 -3.21 -3.66
CA MET A 96 -8.82 -4.21 -2.78
C MET A 96 -9.73 -5.18 -3.53
N ASN A 97 -9.55 -6.47 -3.26
CA ASN A 97 -10.32 -7.56 -3.85
C ASN A 97 -10.29 -7.58 -5.40
N LYS A 98 -9.14 -7.22 -5.99
CA LYS A 98 -8.90 -7.23 -7.44
C LYS A 98 -7.48 -7.68 -7.74
N GLY A 99 -7.28 -8.25 -8.93
CA GLY A 99 -5.97 -8.67 -9.40
C GLY A 99 -5.23 -9.53 -8.36
N TYR A 100 -3.95 -9.25 -8.15
CA TYR A 100 -3.13 -9.94 -7.13
C TYR A 100 -3.58 -9.71 -5.69
N TYR A 101 -4.45 -8.71 -5.42
CA TYR A 101 -5.04 -8.42 -4.10
C TYR A 101 -6.45 -9.00 -3.93
N SER A 102 -6.84 -9.97 -4.76
CA SER A 102 -8.10 -10.72 -4.61
C SER A 102 -8.17 -11.41 -3.23
N TRP A 103 -9.34 -11.36 -2.58
CA TRP A 103 -9.58 -12.12 -1.34
C TRP A 103 -9.88 -13.60 -1.60
N SER A 104 -10.16 -13.95 -2.86
CA SER A 104 -10.31 -15.33 -3.31
C SER A 104 -9.10 -15.76 -4.12
N SER A 105 -8.75 -17.06 -4.06
CA SER A 105 -7.66 -17.61 -4.87
C SER A 105 -7.88 -17.35 -6.35
N LEU A 106 -6.83 -16.87 -7.03
CA LEU A 106 -6.82 -16.70 -8.49
C LEU A 106 -6.66 -18.03 -9.25
N GLY A 107 -6.39 -19.14 -8.55
CA GLY A 107 -6.30 -20.46 -9.15
C GLY A 107 -5.04 -20.74 -9.98
N HIS A 108 -4.08 -19.81 -10.04
CA HIS A 108 -2.81 -19.95 -10.77
C HIS A 108 -1.77 -20.80 -10.01
N GLY A 109 -1.69 -20.66 -8.69
CA GLY A 109 -0.89 -21.54 -7.84
C GLY A 109 -1.75 -22.67 -7.30
N ARG A 110 -1.57 -23.90 -7.81
CA ARG A 110 -2.27 -25.07 -7.30
C ARG A 110 -1.29 -25.96 -6.56
N LYS A 111 -1.67 -26.35 -5.34
CA LYS A 111 -0.93 -27.38 -4.62
C LYS A 111 -1.07 -28.71 -5.38
N PRO A 112 0.03 -29.44 -5.65
CA PRO A 112 -0.08 -30.76 -6.26
C PRO A 112 -0.97 -31.68 -5.40
N PRO A 113 -1.88 -32.47 -5.99
CA PRO A 113 -2.82 -33.30 -5.22
C PRO A 113 -2.14 -34.32 -4.29
N SER A 114 -0.91 -34.72 -4.61
CA SER A 114 -0.12 -35.68 -3.84
C SER A 114 0.48 -35.11 -2.55
N ILE A 115 0.42 -33.79 -2.33
CA ILE A 115 1.03 -33.16 -1.16
C ILE A 115 -0.06 -32.83 -0.13
N PRO A 116 -0.03 -33.44 1.08
CA PRO A 116 -1.06 -33.22 2.11
C PRO A 116 -1.05 -31.78 2.61
N ALA A 117 -2.22 -31.25 2.97
CA ALA A 117 -2.36 -29.97 3.67
C ALA A 117 -1.46 -29.92 4.91
N TRP A 118 -0.93 -28.73 5.22
CA TRP A 118 -0.28 -28.55 6.50
C TRP A 118 -1.38 -28.54 7.56
N ASP A 119 -1.33 -29.52 8.45
CA ASP A 119 -2.34 -29.75 9.49
C ASP A 119 -1.61 -29.77 10.84
N ALA A 120 -1.10 -28.61 11.25
CA ALA A 120 -0.59 -28.40 12.60
C ALA A 120 -1.59 -27.56 13.39
N PRO A 121 -1.77 -27.83 14.69
CA PRO A 121 -2.57 -26.97 15.53
C PRO A 121 -2.01 -25.54 15.50
N PRO A 122 -2.88 -24.52 15.59
CA PRO A 122 -2.49 -23.12 15.61
C PRO A 122 -1.57 -22.79 16.80
#